data_AF-A0A4V3JG27-F1
#
_entry.id   AF-A0A4V3JG27-F1
#
_cell.length_a   1.000
_cell.length_b   1.000
_cell.length_c   1.000
_cell.angle_alpha   90.00
_cell.angle_beta   90.00
_cell.angle_gamma   90.00
#
_symmetry.space_group_name_H-M   'P 1'
#
loop_
_entity.id
_entity.type
_entity.pdbx_description
1 polymer ?
#
loop_
_entity_poly.entity_id
_entity_poly.type
_entity_poly.pdbx_seq_one_letter_code
_entity_poly.pdbx_strand_id
1 'polypeptide(L)' 'MGKIIGFLFPNFVGLILIVLGWWTTIINVATLRFSGESYFNKWTYTGLVLIIIGAYLPEIWIGIRKKIFGD' A
#
# COMPACT_ATOMS: atom_id res chain seq x y z
N MET A 1 -3.00 -25.81 -4.53
CA MET A 1 -2.86 -24.52 -5.25
C MET A 1 -3.67 -23.39 -4.64
N GLY A 2 -4.94 -23.58 -4.25
CA GLY A 2 -5.80 -22.51 -3.71
C GLY A 2 -5.26 -21.80 -2.45
N LYS A 3 -4.64 -22.53 -1.50
CA LYS A 3 -4.00 -21.93 -0.31
C LYS A 3 -2.82 -21.03 -0.64
N ILE A 4 -1.96 -21.45 -1.57
CA ILE A 4 -0.78 -20.69 -2.01
C ILE A 4 -1.22 -19.40 -2.73
N ILE A 5 -2.20 -19.49 -3.64
CA ILE A 5 -2.74 -18.32 -4.34
C ILE A 5 -3.44 -17.36 -3.37
N GLY A 6 -4.19 -17.90 -2.41
CA GLY A 6 -4.85 -17.11 -1.36
C GLY A 6 -3.88 -16.38 -0.42
N PHE A 7 -2.64 -16.84 -0.33
CA PHE A 7 -1.57 -16.17 0.41
C PHE A 7 -0.79 -15.18 -0.48
N LEU A 8 -0.40 -15.58 -1.69
CA LEU A 8 0.42 -14.77 -2.59
C LEU A 8 -0.34 -13.55 -3.14
N PHE A 9 -1.62 -13.72 -3.49
CA PHE A 9 -2.43 -12.65 -4.06
C PHE A 9 -2.52 -11.40 -3.17
N PRO A 10 -2.95 -11.50 -1.89
CA PRO A 10 -3.08 -10.31 -1.06
C PRO A 10 -1.73 -9.66 -0.75
N ASN A 11 -0.65 -10.44 -0.64
CA ASN A 11 0.71 -9.92 -0.50
C ASN A 11 1.16 -9.14 -1.75
N PHE A 12 0.86 -9.65 -2.94
CA PHE A 12 1.20 -8.96 -4.19
C PHE A 12 0.41 -7.67 -4.37
N VAL A 13 -0.88 -7.67 -4.03
CA VAL A 13 -1.71 -6.45 -4.00
C VAL A 13 -1.16 -5.44 -2.99
N GLY A 14 -0.78 -5.89 -1.80
CA GLY A 14 -0.14 -5.06 -0.79
C GLY A 14 1.16 -4.41 -1.28
N LEU A 15 2.03 -5.20 -1.93
CA LEU A 15 3.26 -4.72 -2.52
C LEU A 15 3.02 -3.65 -3.60
N ILE A 16 2.03 -3.86 -4.48
CA ILE A 16 1.67 -2.88 -5.51
C ILE A 16 1.25 -1.56 -4.85
N LEU A 17 0.42 -1.60 -3.81
CA LEU A 17 -0.02 -0.38 -3.10
C LEU A 17 1.15 0.37 -2.46
N ILE A 18 2.11 -0.36 -1.88
CA ILE A 18 3.34 0.23 -1.31
C ILE A 18 4.15 0.92 -2.41
N VAL A 19 4.40 0.24 -3.53
CA VAL A 19 5.16 0.80 -4.66
C VAL A 19 4.46 2.03 -5.24
N LEU A 20 3.14 2.00 -5.39
CA LEU A 20 2.36 3.14 -5.87
C LEU A 20 2.38 4.31 -4.88
N GLY A 21 2.26 4.06 -3.58
CA GLY A 21 2.34 5.09 -2.55
C GLY A 21 3.72 5.76 -2.50
N TRP A 22 4.78 4.96 -2.57
CA TRP A 22 6.15 5.44 -2.67
C TRP A 22 6.38 6.28 -3.93
N TRP A 23 6.03 5.75 -5.11
CA TRP A 23 6.19 6.42 -6.40
C TRP A 23 5.42 7.74 -6.46
N THR A 24 4.15 7.74 -6.03
CA THR A 24 3.28 8.92 -5.99
C THR A 24 3.88 10.01 -5.10
N THR A 25 4.43 9.64 -3.95
CA THR A 25 5.08 10.58 -3.04
C THR A 25 6.30 11.22 -3.71
N ILE A 26 7.22 10.40 -4.25
CA ILE A 26 8.47 10.92 -4.82
C ILE A 26 8.20 11.88 -5.95
N ILE A 27 7.40 11.49 -6.94
CA ILE A 27 7.19 12.32 -8.13
C ILE A 27 6.50 13.63 -7.79
N ASN A 28 5.40 13.58 -7.03
CA ASN A 28 4.62 14.78 -6.76
C ASN A 28 5.33 15.72 -5.78
N VAL A 29 5.94 15.18 -4.71
CA VAL A 29 6.68 16.01 -3.75
C VAL A 29 7.90 16.64 -4.41
N ALA A 30 8.67 15.88 -5.20
CA ALA A 30 9.81 16.43 -5.93
C ALA A 30 9.38 17.54 -6.90
N THR A 31 8.31 17.31 -7.67
CA THR A 31 7.80 18.29 -8.64
C THR A 31 7.33 19.57 -7.97
N LEU A 32 6.49 19.46 -6.93
CA LEU A 32 5.94 20.61 -6.21
C LEU A 32 7.01 21.38 -5.44
N ARG A 33 8.11 20.73 -5.04
CA ARG A 33 9.20 21.41 -4.36
C ARG A 33 9.83 22.51 -5.24
N PHE A 34 9.90 22.31 -6.55
CA PHE A 34 10.34 23.35 -7.49
C PHE A 34 9.37 24.54 -7.58
N SER A 35 8.14 24.37 -7.09
CA SER A 35 7.12 25.43 -6.99
C SER A 35 7.08 26.09 -5.60
N GLY A 36 8.02 25.76 -4.71
CA GLY A 36 8.14 26.36 -3.36
C GLY A 36 7.30 25.66 -2.27
N GLU A 37 6.58 24.60 -2.61
CA GLU A 37 5.77 23.82 -1.65
C GLU A 37 6.62 23.09 -0.60
N SER A 38 5.98 22.75 0.53
CA SER A 38 6.58 21.96 1.60
C SER A 38 6.78 20.50 1.18
N TYR A 39 7.81 19.84 1.73
CA TYR A 39 8.01 18.40 1.59
C TYR A 39 6.90 17.57 2.28
N PHE A 40 6.25 18.14 3.29
CA PHE A 40 5.09 17.55 3.95
C PHE A 40 3.84 18.23 3.42
N ASN A 41 3.28 17.65 2.35
CA ASN A 41 2.07 18.15 1.72
C ASN A 41 1.10 16.99 1.47
N LYS A 42 -0.02 17.29 0.80
CA LYS A 42 -1.07 16.30 0.51
C LYS A 42 -0.54 14.99 -0.08
N TRP A 43 0.48 15.04 -0.94
CA TRP A 43 1.02 13.85 -1.61
C TRP A 43 1.85 12.97 -0.68
N THR A 44 2.56 13.57 0.27
CA THR A 44 3.27 12.86 1.34
C THR A 44 2.29 12.06 2.18
N TYR A 45 1.18 12.68 2.58
CA TYR A 45 0.14 12.01 3.37
C TYR A 45 -0.60 10.95 2.55
N THR A 46 -0.97 11.24 1.30
CA THR A 46 -1.63 10.27 0.41
C THR A 46 -0.76 9.03 0.18
N GLY A 47 0.53 9.21 -0.11
CA GLY A 47 1.42 8.08 -0.31
C GLY A 47 1.69 7.29 0.97
N LEU A 48 1.80 7.96 2.11
CA LEU A 48 1.89 7.30 3.41
C LEU A 48 0.65 6.42 3.68
N VAL A 49 -0.55 6.94 3.43
CA VAL A 49 -1.80 6.19 3.59
C VAL A 49 -1.81 4.96 2.67
N LEU A 50 -1.39 5.10 1.41
CA LEU A 50 -1.30 3.96 0.48
C LEU A 50 -0.31 2.90 0.95
N ILE A 51 0.85 3.31 1.48
CA ILE A 51 1.86 2.39 2.03
C ILE A 51 1.30 1.65 3.24
N ILE A 52 0.64 2.34 4.16
CA ILE A 52 0.04 1.72 5.36
C ILE A 52 -1.04 0.72 4.93
N ILE A 53 -1.95 1.11 4.03
CA ILE A 53 -2.98 0.20 3.51
C ILE A 53 -2.31 -1.03 2.87
N GLY A 54 -1.32 -0.82 2.00
CA GLY A 54 -0.60 -1.91 1.34
C GLY A 54 0.12 -2.85 2.30
N ALA A 55 0.68 -2.33 3.39
CA ALA A 55 1.38 -3.12 4.40
C ALA A 55 0.45 -4.01 5.22
N TYR A 56 -0.73 -3.51 5.60
CA TYR A 56 -1.65 -4.24 6.49
C TYR A 56 -2.74 -5.02 5.75
N LEU A 57 -3.04 -4.70 4.48
CA LEU A 57 -4.03 -5.41 3.68
C LEU A 57 -3.80 -6.93 3.61
N PRO A 58 -2.56 -7.45 3.47
CA PRO A 58 -2.31 -8.88 3.46
C PRO A 58 -2.73 -9.57 4.76
N GLU A 59 -2.34 -9.02 5.91
CA GLU A 59 -2.67 -9.58 7.23
C GLU A 59 -4.17 -9.55 7.49
N ILE A 60 -4.84 -8.43 7.21
CA ILE A 60 -6.28 -8.29 7.38
C ILE A 60 -7.02 -9.32 6.51
N TRP A 61 -6.62 -9.45 5.24
CA TRP A 61 -7.24 -10.40 4.32
C TRP A 61 -7.07 -11.85 4.77
N ILE A 62 -5.85 -12.24 5.15
CA ILE A 62 -5.55 -13.60 5.62
C ILE A 62 -6.29 -13.88 6.93
N GLY A 63 -6.34 -12.91 7.86
CA GLY A 63 -7.08 -13.02 9.12
C GLY A 63 -8.58 -13.23 8.91
N ILE A 64 -9.20 -12.46 8.00
CA ILE A 64 -10.61 -12.61 7.64
C ILE A 64 -10.86 -13.97 7.00
N ARG A 65 -10.01 -14.39 6.05
CA ARG A 65 -10.12 -15.70 5.38
C ARG A 65 -10.06 -16.85 6.39
N LYS A 66 -9.12 -16.81 7.33
CA LYS A 66 -8.99 -17.82 8.38
C LYS A 66 -10.25 -17.87 9.26
N LYS A 67 -10.79 -16.70 9.65
CA LYS A 67 -11.99 -16.61 10.48
C LYS A 67 -13.25 -17.17 9.78
N ILE A 68 -13.38 -16.96 8.47
CA ILE A 68 -14.58 -17.36 7.71
C ILE A 68 -14.48 -18.81 7.23
N PHE A 69 -13.32 -19.24 6.75
CA PHE A 69 -13.16 -20.52 6.06
C PHE A 69 -12.43 -21.60 6.89
N GLY A 70 -11.87 -21.26 8.06
CA GLY A 70 -11.27 -22.23 9.00
C GLY A 70 -9.96 -22.87 8.54
N ASP A 71 -9.31 -22.29 7.52
CA ASP A 71 -8.13 -22.85 6.84
C ASP A 71 -6.78 -22.67 7.54
#